data_AF-A0A3B1D7V5-F1
#
_entry.id   AF-A0A3B1D7V5-F1
#
_cell.length_a   1.000
_cell.length_b   1.000
_cell.length_c   1.000
_cell.angle_alpha   90.00
_cell.angle_beta   90.00
_cell.angle_gamma   90.00
#
_symmetry.space_group_name_H-M   'P 1'
#
loop_
_entity.id
_entity.type
_entity.pdbx_description
1 polymer ?
#
loop_
_entity_poly.entity_id
_entity_poly.type
_entity_poly.pdbx_seq_one_letter_code
_entity_poly.pdbx_strand_id
1 'polypeptide(L)'
;MIKKIDVKVKYVLMGIILILVVVAAKNNTPAENFKNVDKILQDDNAWKAPEYADKLVNRLKDLAEASKKGKAIFDTQCVICHGTEGKGDGVAGMGLTPKPANLTSKRVQSQSDGAIYWKITTGRPPMASYKGAFSKEQRWQLVTYIRTLGKKESKKN
;
A
#
# COMPACT_ATOMS: atom_id res chain seq x y z
N MET A 1 58.10 45.39 23.93
CA MET A 1 56.80 46.09 23.76
C MET A 1 55.72 45.06 23.49
N ILE A 2 54.82 44.80 24.45
CA ILE A 2 53.63 43.96 24.25
C ILE A 2 52.45 44.68 24.93
N LYS A 3 51.48 45.13 24.12
CA LYS A 3 50.31 45.91 24.57
C LYS A 3 49.37 45.00 25.38
N LYS A 4 49.03 45.43 26.60
CA LYS A 4 47.97 44.82 27.42
C LYS A 4 46.62 45.04 26.72
N ILE A 5 46.00 43.95 26.28
CA ILE A 5 44.64 43.97 25.73
C ILE A 5 43.68 43.91 26.91
N ASP A 6 42.82 44.93 27.00
CA ASP A 6 41.84 45.14 28.08
C ASP A 6 40.88 43.95 28.17
N VAL A 7 40.76 43.40 29.37
CA VAL A 7 39.99 42.19 29.70
C VAL A 7 38.50 42.37 29.34
N LYS A 8 37.96 43.60 29.32
CA LYS A 8 36.58 43.87 28.89
C LYS A 8 36.32 43.56 27.40
N VAL A 9 37.32 43.63 26.53
CA VAL A 9 37.16 43.36 25.09
C VAL A 9 37.06 41.85 24.80
N LYS A 10 37.71 41.00 25.60
CA LYS A 10 37.62 39.54 25.47
C LYS A 10 36.20 39.01 25.73
N TYR A 11 35.48 39.57 26.70
CA TYR A 11 34.13 39.10 27.05
C TYR A 11 33.06 39.54 26.03
N VAL A 12 33.23 40.69 25.37
CA VAL A 12 32.32 41.12 24.30
C VAL A 12 32.48 40.25 23.04
N LEU A 13 33.70 39.85 22.68
CA LEU A 13 33.92 38.92 21.55
C LEU A 13 33.41 37.50 21.85
N MET A 14 33.55 37.00 23.08
CA MET A 14 33.01 35.68 23.45
C MET A 14 31.48 35.65 23.52
N GLY A 15 30.81 36.76 23.85
CA GLY A 15 29.35 36.86 23.84
C GLY A 15 28.73 36.85 22.45
N ILE A 16 29.36 37.51 21.46
CA ILE A 16 28.87 37.56 20.08
C ILE A 16 29.03 36.19 19.38
N ILE A 17 30.10 35.45 19.70
CA ILE A 17 30.32 34.09 19.16
C ILE A 17 29.28 33.10 19.71
N LEU A 18 28.88 33.20 20.98
CA LEU A 18 27.86 32.32 21.56
C LEU A 18 26.47 32.54 20.93
N ILE A 19 26.12 33.78 20.59
CA ILE A 19 24.84 34.12 19.95
C ILE A 19 24.79 33.61 18.50
N LEU A 20 25.90 33.66 17.75
CA LEU A 20 25.95 33.14 16.38
C LEU A 20 25.83 31.61 16.30
N VAL A 21 26.35 30.87 17.29
CA VAL A 21 26.19 29.40 17.35
C VAL A 21 24.74 28.99 17.65
N VAL A 22 24.02 29.76 18.46
CA VAL A 22 22.60 29.45 18.80
C VAL A 22 21.66 29.74 17.62
N VAL A 23 21.95 30.72 16.76
CA VAL A 23 21.11 31.03 15.58
C VAL A 23 21.27 29.99 14.46
N ALA A 24 22.43 29.35 14.32
CA ALA A 24 22.66 28.32 13.30
C ALA A 24 21.97 26.97 13.59
N ALA A 25 21.53 26.71 14.83
CA ALA A 25 20.95 25.43 15.24
C ALA A 25 19.43 25.31 15.05
N LYS A 26 18.72 26.39 14.67
CA LYS A 26 17.24 26.38 14.60
C LYS A 26 16.63 26.01 13.25
N ASN A 27 17.42 25.88 12.18
CA ASN A 27 16.85 25.88 10.83
C ASN A 27 16.94 24.56 10.07
N ASN A 28 17.46 23.49 10.66
CA ASN A 28 17.45 22.16 10.02
C ASN A 28 17.23 21.08 11.08
N THR A 29 15.97 20.87 11.47
CA THR A 29 15.61 19.72 12.31
C THR A 29 15.46 18.47 11.41
N PRO A 30 16.07 17.33 11.76
CA PRO A 30 15.86 16.05 11.07
C PRO A 30 14.39 15.59 11.07
N ALA A 31 13.56 16.13 11.98
CA ALA A 31 12.18 15.71 12.22
C ALA A 31 11.21 15.96 11.06
N GLU A 32 11.45 16.97 10.20
CA GLU A 32 10.58 17.21 9.03
C GLU A 32 10.80 16.18 7.91
N ASN A 33 12.02 15.65 7.80
CA ASN A 33 12.30 14.59 6.84
C ASN A 33 11.72 13.24 7.28
N PHE A 34 11.63 12.94 8.59
CA PHE A 34 11.04 11.68 9.07
C PHE A 34 9.53 11.57 8.81
N LYS A 35 8.78 12.67 8.73
CA LYS A 35 7.34 12.64 8.41
C LYS A 35 7.04 12.12 7.01
N ASN A 36 8.01 12.19 6.10
CA ASN A 36 7.89 11.66 4.75
C ASN A 36 8.63 10.33 4.54
N VAL A 37 9.46 9.87 5.48
CA VAL A 37 10.10 8.55 5.38
C VAL A 37 9.04 7.45 5.36
N ASP A 38 8.00 7.54 6.20
CA ASP A 38 6.89 6.57 6.20
C ASP A 38 6.10 6.56 4.87
N LYS A 39 6.05 7.71 4.18
CA LYS A 39 5.38 7.84 2.88
C LYS A 39 6.26 7.33 1.73
N ILE A 40 7.57 7.55 1.81
CA ILE A 40 8.57 7.14 0.82
C ILE A 40 8.83 5.62 0.89
N LEU A 41 8.81 5.02 2.09
CA LEU A 41 8.95 3.56 2.31
C LEU A 41 7.66 2.76 2.04
N GLN A 42 6.53 3.43 1.81
CA GLN A 42 5.27 2.78 1.43
C GLN A 42 5.10 2.65 -0.09
N ASP A 43 5.85 3.42 -0.89
CA ASP A 43 5.57 3.60 -2.33
C ASP A 43 6.46 2.75 -3.26
N ASP A 44 7.62 2.30 -2.80
CA ASP A 44 8.53 1.43 -3.55
C ASP A 44 8.07 -0.05 -3.57
N ASN A 45 7.26 -0.47 -2.59
CA ASN A 45 6.72 -1.83 -2.47
C ASN A 45 5.24 -1.98 -2.83
N ALA A 46 4.53 -0.89 -3.12
CA ALA A 46 3.11 -0.96 -3.51
C ALA A 46 2.95 -1.77 -4.81
N TRP A 47 2.21 -2.89 -4.75
CA TRP A 47 1.87 -3.66 -5.96
C TRP A 47 0.87 -2.85 -6.81
N LYS A 48 1.39 -1.91 -7.60
CA LYS A 48 0.61 -1.03 -8.48
C LYS A 48 0.44 -1.70 -9.84
N ALA A 49 -0.79 -1.71 -10.34
CA ALA A 49 -1.06 -2.17 -11.69
C ALA A 49 -0.57 -1.11 -12.71
N PRO A 50 -0.15 -1.51 -13.91
CA PRO A 50 0.21 -0.57 -14.96
C PRO A 50 -1.02 0.25 -15.40
N GLU A 51 -0.82 1.47 -15.88
CA GLU A 51 -1.91 2.41 -16.22
C GLU A 51 -2.91 1.83 -17.23
N TYR A 52 -2.45 1.01 -18.19
CA TYR A 52 -3.36 0.38 -19.15
C TYR A 52 -4.37 -0.56 -18.48
N ALA A 53 -4.06 -1.11 -17.30
CA ALA A 53 -4.97 -1.98 -16.58
C ALA A 53 -6.24 -1.23 -16.17
N ASP A 54 -6.14 0.05 -15.84
CA ASP A 54 -7.31 0.87 -15.47
C ASP A 54 -8.28 1.09 -16.62
N LYS A 55 -7.84 0.87 -17.87
CA LYS A 55 -8.66 0.97 -19.09
C LYS A 55 -9.40 -0.34 -19.39
N LEU A 56 -9.12 -1.43 -18.68
CA LEU A 56 -9.80 -2.71 -18.87
C LEU A 56 -11.20 -2.69 -18.25
N VAL A 57 -12.20 -3.05 -19.04
CA VAL A 57 -13.61 -3.03 -18.62
C VAL A 57 -14.10 -4.42 -18.27
N ASN A 58 -14.60 -4.57 -17.04
CA ASN A 58 -15.33 -5.77 -16.62
C ASN A 58 -16.76 -5.74 -17.19
N ARG A 59 -17.00 -6.53 -18.25
CA ARG A 59 -18.34 -6.69 -18.84
C ARG A 59 -19.29 -7.56 -18.00
N LEU A 60 -18.81 -8.15 -16.89
CA LEU A 60 -19.56 -9.06 -16.03
C LEU A 60 -19.93 -8.46 -14.67
N LYS A 61 -19.62 -7.18 -14.42
CA LYS A 61 -19.68 -6.55 -13.08
C LYS A 61 -21.08 -6.57 -12.41
N ASP A 62 -22.15 -6.57 -13.20
CA ASP A 62 -23.53 -6.49 -12.71
C ASP A 62 -24.29 -7.82 -12.87
N LEU A 63 -23.59 -8.90 -13.26
CA LEU A 63 -24.20 -10.22 -13.47
C LEU A 63 -24.08 -11.06 -12.20
N ALA A 64 -25.22 -11.35 -11.55
CA ALA A 64 -25.27 -12.20 -10.35
C ALA A 64 -24.66 -13.59 -10.60
N GLU A 65 -24.92 -14.17 -11.77
CA GLU A 65 -24.36 -15.47 -12.14
C GLU A 65 -22.82 -15.43 -12.28
N ALA A 66 -22.26 -14.32 -12.79
CA ALA A 66 -20.81 -14.16 -12.86
C ALA A 66 -20.19 -14.08 -11.46
N SER A 67 -20.84 -13.38 -10.53
CA SER A 67 -20.43 -13.35 -9.11
C SER A 67 -20.48 -14.74 -8.48
N LYS A 68 -21.54 -15.52 -8.74
CA LYS A 68 -21.69 -16.89 -8.23
C LYS A 68 -20.57 -17.81 -8.74
N LYS A 69 -20.28 -17.77 -10.04
CA LYS A 69 -19.15 -18.52 -10.63
C LYS A 69 -17.80 -18.07 -10.07
N GLY A 70 -17.61 -16.77 -9.91
CA GLY A 70 -16.42 -16.19 -9.28
C GLY A 70 -16.23 -16.66 -7.83
N LYS A 71 -17.31 -16.75 -7.06
CA LYS A 71 -17.30 -17.28 -5.69
C LYS A 71 -16.82 -18.73 -5.66
N ALA A 72 -17.31 -19.58 -6.54
CA ALA A 72 -16.90 -20.99 -6.58
C ALA A 72 -15.38 -21.14 -6.83
N ILE A 73 -14.80 -20.29 -7.69
CA ILE A 73 -13.35 -20.26 -7.92
C ILE A 73 -12.64 -19.72 -6.68
N PHE A 74 -13.15 -18.66 -6.07
CA PHE A 74 -12.55 -18.07 -4.87
C PHE A 74 -12.50 -19.08 -3.71
N ASP A 75 -13.61 -19.76 -3.45
CA ASP A 75 -13.76 -20.75 -2.37
C ASP A 75 -12.82 -21.96 -2.54
N THR A 76 -12.33 -22.23 -3.75
CA THR A 76 -11.44 -23.36 -4.03
C THR A 76 -9.97 -22.97 -4.11
N GLN A 77 -9.65 -21.75 -4.55
CA GLN A 77 -8.29 -21.37 -4.96
C GLN A 77 -7.76 -20.15 -4.20
N CYS A 78 -8.62 -19.21 -3.84
CA CYS A 78 -8.19 -17.94 -3.22
C CYS A 78 -8.35 -17.97 -1.69
N VAL A 79 -9.34 -18.71 -1.19
CA VAL A 79 -9.74 -18.73 0.22
C VAL A 79 -8.62 -19.16 1.16
N ILE A 80 -7.75 -20.07 0.71
CA ILE A 80 -6.69 -20.63 1.55
C ILE A 80 -5.67 -19.56 2.00
N CYS A 81 -5.50 -18.50 1.20
CA CYS A 81 -4.65 -17.36 1.52
C CYS A 81 -5.46 -16.13 1.96
N HIS A 82 -6.58 -15.85 1.29
CA HIS A 82 -7.35 -14.63 1.54
C HIS A 82 -8.45 -14.76 2.60
N GLY A 83 -8.74 -15.98 3.08
CA GLY A 83 -9.79 -16.24 4.07
C GLY A 83 -11.19 -16.24 3.48
N THR A 84 -12.16 -16.80 4.21
CA THR A 84 -13.57 -16.97 3.78
C THR A 84 -14.27 -15.64 3.53
N GLU A 85 -13.96 -14.62 4.33
CA GLU A 85 -14.46 -13.27 4.18
C GLU A 85 -13.55 -12.38 3.29
N GLY A 86 -12.43 -12.92 2.79
CA GLY A 86 -11.48 -12.18 1.96
C GLY A 86 -10.61 -11.18 2.74
N LYS A 87 -10.43 -11.36 4.05
CA LYS A 87 -9.73 -10.42 4.92
C LYS A 87 -8.20 -10.57 4.92
N GLY A 88 -7.66 -11.55 4.18
CA GLY A 88 -6.22 -11.83 4.14
C GLY A 88 -5.75 -12.70 5.30
N ASP A 89 -6.68 -13.40 5.95
CA ASP A 89 -6.51 -14.22 7.15
C ASP A 89 -6.68 -15.72 6.86
N GLY A 90 -6.50 -16.13 5.60
CA GLY A 90 -6.48 -17.54 5.24
C GLY A 90 -5.32 -18.28 5.88
N VAL A 91 -5.50 -19.57 6.14
CA VAL A 91 -4.53 -20.40 6.88
C VAL A 91 -3.13 -20.39 6.27
N ALA A 92 -3.01 -20.44 4.95
CA ALA A 92 -1.72 -20.35 4.27
C ALA A 92 -1.18 -18.91 4.26
N GLY A 93 -2.06 -17.91 4.35
CA GLY A 93 -1.71 -16.50 4.38
C GLY A 93 -0.98 -16.04 5.64
N MET A 94 -1.17 -16.75 6.77
CA MET A 94 -0.58 -16.37 8.06
C MET A 94 0.96 -16.37 8.06
N GLY A 95 1.57 -17.28 7.31
CA GLY A 95 3.04 -17.42 7.21
C GLY A 95 3.69 -16.67 6.04
N LEU A 96 2.91 -15.92 5.25
CA LEU A 96 3.42 -15.25 4.05
C LEU A 96 3.91 -13.83 4.35
N THR A 97 5.03 -13.48 3.71
CA THR A 97 5.57 -12.12 3.69
C THR A 97 5.76 -11.67 2.23
N PRO A 98 5.08 -10.59 1.78
CA PRO A 98 4.02 -9.87 2.48
C PRO A 98 2.76 -10.72 2.69
N LYS A 99 1.96 -10.37 3.71
CA LYS A 99 0.65 -11.00 3.94
C LYS A 99 -0.31 -10.75 2.78
N PRO A 100 -1.23 -11.68 2.49
CA PRO A 100 -2.30 -11.45 1.52
C PRO A 100 -3.10 -10.19 1.87
N ALA A 101 -3.49 -9.42 0.85
CA ALA A 101 -4.26 -8.21 1.08
C ALA A 101 -5.66 -8.52 1.63
N ASN A 102 -6.14 -7.68 2.54
CA ASN A 102 -7.55 -7.60 2.88
C ASN A 102 -8.34 -7.06 1.67
N LEU A 103 -9.09 -7.93 1.01
CA LEU A 103 -9.88 -7.64 -0.17
C LEU A 103 -11.13 -6.82 0.14
N THR A 104 -11.60 -6.76 1.39
CA THR A 104 -12.71 -5.88 1.80
C THR A 104 -12.27 -4.44 2.01
N SER A 105 -10.97 -4.20 2.19
CA SER A 105 -10.42 -2.88 2.51
C SER A 105 -10.71 -1.83 1.43
N LYS A 106 -10.89 -0.57 1.86
CA LYS A 106 -11.04 0.58 0.94
C LYS A 106 -9.90 0.67 -0.07
N ARG A 107 -8.66 0.34 0.34
CA ARG A 107 -7.47 0.32 -0.54
C ARG A 107 -7.61 -0.68 -1.70
N VAL A 108 -8.20 -1.84 -1.48
CA VAL A 108 -8.44 -2.82 -2.56
C VAL A 108 -9.67 -2.42 -3.36
N GLN A 109 -10.76 -2.05 -2.67
CA GLN A 109 -12.02 -1.72 -3.31
C GLN A 109 -12.01 -0.41 -4.11
N SER A 110 -11.07 0.51 -3.86
CA SER A 110 -10.90 1.73 -4.65
C SER A 110 -10.10 1.55 -5.94
N GLN A 111 -9.44 0.40 -6.13
CA GLN A 111 -8.75 0.12 -7.40
C GLN A 111 -9.76 -0.10 -8.52
N SER A 112 -9.35 0.06 -9.77
CA SER A 112 -10.19 -0.30 -10.93
C SER A 112 -10.39 -1.81 -11.01
N ASP A 113 -11.47 -2.24 -11.69
CA ASP A 113 -11.71 -3.67 -11.96
C ASP A 113 -10.54 -4.28 -12.75
N GLY A 114 -10.01 -3.52 -13.70
CA GLY A 114 -8.88 -3.93 -14.52
C GLY A 114 -7.56 -4.07 -13.75
N ALA A 115 -7.31 -3.24 -12.74
CA ALA A 115 -6.16 -3.40 -11.85
C ALA A 115 -6.25 -4.70 -11.06
N ILE A 116 -7.41 -5.05 -10.50
CA ILE A 116 -7.62 -6.32 -9.79
C ILE A 116 -7.47 -7.50 -10.76
N TYR A 117 -8.07 -7.40 -11.96
CA TYR A 117 -7.92 -8.40 -13.02
C TYR A 117 -6.45 -8.65 -13.38
N TRP A 118 -5.67 -7.59 -13.56
CA TRP A 118 -4.25 -7.67 -13.87
C TRP A 118 -3.48 -8.38 -12.75
N LYS A 119 -3.75 -8.05 -11.49
CA LYS A 119 -3.12 -8.70 -10.33
C LYS A 119 -3.38 -10.20 -10.26
N ILE A 120 -4.62 -10.63 -10.46
CA ILE A 120 -4.98 -12.05 -10.54
C ILE A 120 -4.26 -12.71 -11.73
N THR A 121 -4.20 -12.00 -12.85
CA THR A 121 -3.58 -12.49 -14.08
C THR A 121 -2.09 -12.71 -13.92
N THR A 122 -1.34 -11.71 -13.44
CA THR A 122 0.13 -11.76 -13.42
C THR A 122 0.69 -12.36 -12.15
N GLY A 123 -0.03 -12.25 -11.03
CA GLY A 123 0.52 -12.56 -9.72
C GLY A 123 1.65 -11.61 -9.33
N ARG A 124 2.15 -11.81 -8.11
CA ARG A 124 3.39 -11.25 -7.57
C ARG A 124 3.73 -12.12 -6.35
N PRO A 125 4.89 -12.80 -6.30
CA PRO A 125 5.24 -13.66 -5.19
C PRO A 125 4.99 -12.97 -3.83
N PRO A 126 4.35 -13.66 -2.88
CA PRO A 126 4.01 -15.09 -2.90
C PRO A 126 2.69 -15.45 -3.63
N MET A 127 1.94 -14.48 -4.15
CA MET A 127 0.73 -14.77 -4.93
C MET A 127 1.09 -15.26 -6.35
N ALA A 128 0.65 -16.47 -6.68
CA ALA A 128 0.86 -17.07 -7.99
C ALA A 128 0.16 -16.28 -9.12
N SER A 129 0.64 -16.48 -10.36
CA SER A 129 -0.10 -16.07 -11.56
C SER A 129 -1.22 -17.07 -11.85
N TYR A 130 -2.40 -16.56 -12.20
CA TYR A 130 -3.52 -17.41 -12.62
C TYR A 130 -3.82 -17.33 -14.13
N LYS A 131 -2.92 -16.76 -14.94
CA LYS A 131 -3.09 -16.64 -16.39
C LYS A 131 -3.27 -18.01 -17.08
N GLY A 132 -2.53 -19.02 -16.62
CA GLY A 132 -2.58 -20.38 -17.17
C GLY A 132 -3.63 -21.28 -16.51
N ALA A 133 -4.05 -20.98 -15.29
CA ALA A 133 -5.02 -21.77 -14.54
C ALA A 133 -6.47 -21.43 -14.88
N PHE A 134 -6.75 -20.16 -15.23
CA PHE A 134 -8.11 -19.68 -15.47
C PHE A 134 -8.23 -18.93 -16.81
N SER A 135 -9.37 -19.14 -17.47
CA SER A 135 -9.77 -18.39 -18.67
C SER A 135 -9.87 -16.88 -18.36
N LYS A 136 -9.88 -16.04 -19.40
CA LYS A 136 -10.13 -14.59 -19.23
C LYS A 136 -11.47 -14.34 -18.53
N GLU A 137 -12.51 -15.09 -18.90
CA GLU A 137 -13.84 -14.93 -18.32
C GLU A 137 -13.85 -15.31 -16.84
N GLN A 138 -13.23 -16.43 -16.46
CA GLN A 138 -13.12 -16.87 -15.07
C GLN A 138 -12.39 -15.84 -14.19
N ARG A 139 -11.35 -15.19 -14.71
CA ARG A 139 -10.67 -14.11 -13.99
C ARG A 139 -11.54 -12.87 -13.83
N TRP A 140 -12.39 -12.53 -14.81
CA TRP A 140 -13.38 -11.47 -14.64
C TRP A 140 -14.50 -11.83 -13.66
N GLN A 141 -14.95 -13.08 -13.65
CA GLN A 141 -15.91 -13.59 -12.66
C GLN A 141 -15.36 -13.46 -11.24
N LEU A 142 -14.07 -13.78 -11.03
CA LEU A 142 -13.37 -13.55 -9.76
C LEU A 142 -13.40 -12.06 -9.36
N VAL A 143 -13.09 -11.15 -10.28
CA VAL A 143 -13.16 -9.69 -10.00
C VAL A 143 -14.58 -9.29 -9.59
N THR A 144 -15.60 -9.73 -10.32
CA THR A 144 -17.01 -9.47 -9.99
C THR A 144 -17.35 -9.97 -8.58
N TYR A 145 -16.89 -11.17 -8.19
CA TYR A 145 -17.09 -11.68 -6.83
C TYR A 145 -16.35 -10.84 -5.77
N ILE A 146 -15.09 -10.49 -6.00
CA ILE A 146 -14.27 -9.68 -5.07
C ILE A 146 -14.94 -8.34 -4.76
N ARG A 147 -15.64 -7.72 -5.72
CA ARG A 147 -16.42 -6.49 -5.47
C ARG A 147 -17.55 -6.67 -4.46
N THR A 148 -18.11 -7.87 -4.36
CA THR A 148 -19.16 -8.13 -3.37
C THR A 148 -18.63 -8.16 -1.94
N LEU A 149 -17.35 -8.48 -1.76
CA LEU A 149 -16.72 -8.55 -0.44
C LEU A 149 -16.66 -7.18 0.24
N GLY A 150 -16.34 -6.12 -0.52
CA GLY A 150 -16.36 -4.74 0.00
C GLY A 150 -17.77 -4.25 0.40
N LYS A 151 -18.80 -4.65 -0.35
CA LYS A 151 -20.20 -4.29 -0.05
C LYS A 151 -20.74 -4.96 1.21
N LYS A 152 -20.22 -6.14 1.57
CA LYS A 152 -20.61 -6.84 2.80
C LYS A 152 -20.03 -6.16 4.04
N GLU A 153 -18.80 -5.67 3.94
CA GLU A 153 -18.15 -4.93 5.03
C GLU A 153 -18.89 -3.63 5.36
N SER A 154 -19.29 -2.86 4.34
CA SER A 154 -20.01 -1.59 4.55
C SER A 154 -21.40 -1.73 5.17
N LYS A 155 -21.96 -2.94 5.26
CA LYS A 155 -23.27 -3.21 5.87
C LYS A 155 -23.19 -3.64 7.35
N LYS A 156 -21.99 -3.93 7.86
CA LYS A 156 -21.77 -4.35 9.26
C LYS A 156 -21.40 -3.18 10.19
N ASN A 157 -21.18 -1.98 9.64
CA ASN A 157 -20.89 -0.73 10.36
C ASN A 157 -22.11 0.19 10.31
#